data_AF-A0A947HQA3-F1
#
_entry.id   AF-A0A947HQA3-F1
#
_cell.length_a   1.000
_cell.length_b   1.000
_cell.length_c   1.000
_cell.angle_alpha   90.00
_cell.angle_beta   90.00
_cell.angle_gamma   90.00
#
_symmetry.space_group_name_H-M   'P 1'
#
loop_
_entity.id
_entity.type
_entity.pdbx_description
1 polymer ?
#
loop_
_entity_poly.entity_id
_entity_poly.type
_entity_poly.pdbx_seq_one_letter_code
_entity_poly.pdbx_strand_id
1 'polypeptide(L)' 'MHRHDSGELKRTFNHYDANKNGVIDRQEFAKFLAALDPLITEEEADIGFQIIDSDSSGAIDYEEFLAWWRER' A
#
# COMPACT_ATOMS: atom_id res chain seq x y z
N MET A 1 10.07 23.87 -7.72
CA MET A 1 10.57 22.55 -8.15
C MET A 1 10.28 21.56 -7.03
N HIS A 2 9.10 20.93 -6.99
CA HIS A 2 8.83 19.86 -6.00
C HIS A 2 9.47 18.57 -6.50
N ARG A 3 10.76 18.40 -6.20
CA ARG A 3 11.55 17.19 -6.48
C ARG A 3 11.74 16.42 -5.17
N HIS A 4 10.70 15.85 -4.58
CA HIS A 4 10.89 15.23 -3.27
C HIS A 4 10.05 13.99 -2.97
N ASP A 5 9.62 13.19 -3.95
CA ASP A 5 8.74 12.05 -3.60
C ASP A 5 9.13 10.71 -4.23
N SER A 6 10.18 10.61 -5.05
CA SER A 6 10.54 9.30 -5.61
C SER A 6 11.34 8.43 -4.64
N GLY A 7 12.12 9.04 -3.75
CA GLY A 7 13.01 8.32 -2.84
C GLY A 7 12.32 7.81 -1.57
N GLU A 8 11.38 8.59 -1.04
CA GLU A 8 10.66 8.24 0.19
C GLU A 8 9.55 7.24 -0.10
N LEU A 9 8.74 7.45 -1.15
CA LEU A 9 7.75 6.46 -1.56
C LEU A 9 8.37 5.12 -1.90
N LYS A 10 9.50 5.09 -2.61
CA LYS A 10 10.13 3.82 -2.96
C LYS A 10 10.66 3.07 -1.73
N ARG A 11 11.06 3.78 -0.69
CA ARG A 11 11.45 3.18 0.60
C ARG A 11 10.24 2.66 1.35
N THR A 12 9.17 3.45 1.40
CA THR A 12 7.90 3.08 2.04
C THR A 12 7.26 1.88 1.34
N PHE A 13 7.19 1.91 0.01
CA PHE A 13 6.72 0.81 -0.82
C PHE A 13 7.54 -0.47 -0.59
N ASN A 14 8.87 -0.39 -0.70
CA ASN A 14 9.75 -1.54 -0.41
C ASN A 14 9.70 -2.02 1.04
N HIS A 15 9.22 -1.20 1.98
CA HIS A 15 9.05 -1.61 3.36
C HIS A 15 7.80 -2.50 3.52
N TYR A 16 6.79 -2.30 2.67
CA TYR A 16 5.52 -3.02 2.71
C TYR A 16 5.45 -4.18 1.71
N ASP A 17 6.10 -4.05 0.56
CA ASP A 17 6.36 -5.12 -0.40
C ASP A 17 7.39 -6.10 0.19
N ALA A 18 6.89 -7.06 0.97
CA ALA A 18 7.70 -7.99 1.74
C ALA A 18 8.33 -9.07 0.83
N ASN A 19 7.62 -9.45 -0.21
CA ASN A 19 8.06 -10.43 -1.20
C ASN A 19 8.93 -9.80 -2.32
N LYS A 20 8.99 -8.46 -2.41
CA LYS A 20 9.72 -7.68 -3.41
C LYS A 20 9.29 -7.95 -4.84
N ASN A 21 8.01 -8.23 -5.05
CA ASN A 21 7.43 -8.49 -6.36
C ASN A 21 7.09 -7.19 -7.12
N GLY A 22 7.20 -6.03 -6.47
CA GLY A 22 6.89 -4.73 -7.06
C GLY A 22 5.42 -4.32 -6.97
N VAL A 23 4.60 -5.08 -6.25
CA VAL A 23 3.20 -4.81 -5.89
C VAL A 23 3.01 -5.11 -4.40
N ILE A 24 1.92 -4.66 -3.79
CA ILE A 24 1.57 -5.02 -2.41
C ILE A 24 0.30 -5.87 -2.48
N ASP A 25 0.45 -7.17 -2.24
CA ASP A 25 -0.70 -8.06 -2.28
C ASP A 25 -1.61 -7.81 -1.07
N ARG A 26 -2.89 -8.21 -1.16
CA ARG A 26 -3.85 -8.12 -0.04
C ARG A 26 -3.33 -8.72 1.28
N GLN A 27 -2.57 -9.82 1.21
CA GLN A 27 -1.95 -10.44 2.38
C GLN A 27 -0.84 -9.59 3.01
N GLU A 28 -0.06 -8.91 2.18
CA GLU A 28 1.02 -8.02 2.65
C GLU A 28 0.44 -6.75 3.26
N PHE A 29 -0.60 -6.20 2.62
CA PHE A 29 -1.34 -5.05 3.14
C PHE A 29 -2.04 -5.34 4.47
N ALA A 30 -2.70 -6.50 4.60
CA ALA A 30 -3.34 -6.90 5.86
C ALA A 30 -2.32 -7.08 7.00
N LYS A 31 -1.16 -7.70 6.72
CA LYS A 31 -0.07 -7.82 7.70
C LYS A 31 0.50 -6.46 8.09
N PHE A 32 0.64 -5.56 7.12
CA PHE A 32 1.09 -4.20 7.37
C PHE A 32 0.13 -3.45 8.29
N LEU A 33 -1.18 -3.48 7.99
CA LEU A 33 -2.18 -2.82 8.82
C LEU A 33 -2.25 -3.41 10.22
N ALA A 34 -2.20 -4.74 10.36
CA ALA A 34 -2.15 -5.40 11.66
C ALA A 34 -0.87 -5.06 12.45
N ALA A 35 0.25 -4.77 11.77
CA ALA A 35 1.49 -4.33 12.40
C ALA A 35 1.44 -2.86 12.84
N LEU A 36 0.68 -2.01 12.14
CA LEU A 36 0.44 -0.63 12.55
C LEU A 36 -0.55 -0.54 13.71
N ASP A 37 -1.66 -1.28 13.60
CA ASP A 37 -2.71 -1.31 14.60
C ASP A 37 -3.32 -2.72 14.66
N PRO A 38 -3.08 -3.47 15.75
CA PRO A 38 -3.58 -4.83 15.90
C PRO A 38 -5.11 -4.90 16.12
N LEU A 39 -5.80 -3.76 16.22
CA LEU A 39 -7.27 -3.69 16.30
C LEU A 39 -7.91 -3.67 14.90
N ILE A 40 -7.14 -3.38 13.85
CA ILE A 40 -7.64 -3.44 12.47
C ILE A 40 -8.04 -4.88 12.16
N THR A 41 -9.30 -5.05 11.78
CA THR A 41 -9.83 -6.35 11.35
C THR A 41 -9.48 -6.63 9.89
N GLU A 42 -9.57 -7.90 9.47
CA GLU A 42 -9.40 -8.28 8.06
C GLU A 42 -10.40 -7.54 7.15
N GLU A 43 -11.62 -7.26 7.62
CA GLU A 43 -12.62 -6.50 6.88
C GLU A 43 -12.20 -5.04 6.68
N GLU A 44 -11.68 -4.39 7.72
CA GLU A 44 -11.18 -3.01 7.59
C GLU A 44 -9.92 -2.94 6.72
N ALA A 45 -9.06 -3.94 6.81
CA ALA A 45 -7.91 -4.06 5.92
C ALA A 45 -8.35 -4.25 4.47
N ASP A 46 -9.40 -5.02 4.22
CA ASP A 46 -9.97 -5.19 2.88
C ASP A 46 -10.59 -3.90 2.34
N ILE A 47 -11.33 -3.17 3.18
CA ILE A 47 -11.91 -1.87 2.80
C ILE A 47 -10.79 -0.90 2.44
N GLY A 48 -9.75 -0.80 3.28
CA GLY A 48 -8.59 0.05 3.01
C GLY A 48 -7.86 -0.36 1.73
N PHE A 49 -7.77 -1.66 1.48
CA PHE A 49 -7.16 -2.21 0.27
C PHE A 49 -7.97 -1.81 -0.97
N GLN A 50 -9.28 -2.02 -0.97
CA GLN A 50 -10.18 -1.65 -2.09
C GLN A 50 -10.25 -0.15 -2.37
N ILE A 51 -9.97 0.69 -1.38
CA ILE A 51 -9.90 2.14 -1.60
C ILE A 51 -8.65 2.51 -2.42
N ILE A 52 -7.57 1.73 -2.29
CA ILE A 52 -6.30 1.98 -2.99
C ILE A 52 -6.28 1.24 -4.33
N ASP A 53 -6.68 -0.02 -4.34
CA ASP A 53 -6.82 -0.91 -5.51
C ASP A 53 -8.01 -0.45 -6.38
N SER A 54 -7.76 0.59 -7.17
CA SER A 54 -8.77 1.23 -8.03
C SER A 54 -9.01 0.42 -9.29
N ASP A 55 -8.02 -0.35 -9.74
CA ASP A 55 -8.16 -1.22 -10.90
C ASP A 55 -8.74 -2.60 -10.55
N SER A 56 -8.86 -2.91 -9.25
CA SER A 56 -9.34 -4.20 -8.74
C SER A 56 -8.50 -5.37 -9.25
N SER A 57 -7.19 -5.16 -9.41
CA SER A 57 -6.24 -6.22 -9.76
C SER A 57 -6.03 -7.21 -8.63
N GLY A 58 -6.36 -6.84 -7.39
CA GLY A 58 -6.09 -7.64 -6.21
C GLY A 58 -4.66 -7.49 -5.67
N ALA A 59 -3.89 -6.52 -6.19
CA ALA A 59 -2.61 -6.09 -5.63
C ALA A 59 -2.43 -4.58 -5.85
N ILE A 60 -1.96 -3.85 -4.84
CA ILE A 60 -1.68 -2.42 -5.00
C ILE A 60 -0.35 -2.27 -5.73
N ASP A 61 -0.39 -1.77 -6.95
CA ASP A 61 0.84 -1.48 -7.67
C ASP A 61 1.44 -0.11 -7.33
N TYR A 62 2.67 0.10 -7.80
CA TYR A 62 3.43 1.30 -7.45
C TYR A 62 2.72 2.58 -7.90
N GLU A 63 1.94 2.55 -8.98
CA GLU A 63 1.19 3.70 -9.48
C GLU A 63 -0.03 4.01 -8.61
N GLU A 64 -0.78 2.99 -8.19
CA GLU A 64 -1.89 3.14 -7.24
C GLU A 64 -1.43 3.63 -5.88
N PHE A 65 -0.33 3.07 -5.36
CA PHE A 65 0.28 3.53 -4.10
C PHE A 65 0.72 5.00 -4.19
N LEU A 66 1.30 5.39 -5.33
CA LEU A 66 1.70 6.77 -5.62
C LEU A 66 0.51 7.73 -5.64
N ALA A 67 -0.58 7.35 -6.31
CA ALA A 67 -1.79 8.15 -6.42
C ALA A 67 -2.39 8.37 -5.04
N TRP A 68 -2.59 7.30 -4.28
CA TRP A 68 -3.09 7.36 -2.91
C TRP A 68 -2.21 8.20 -1.98
N TRP A 69 -0.88 8.02 -2.04
CA TRP A 69 0.05 8.79 -1.19
C TRP A 69 0.04 10.28 -1.51
N ARG A 70 -0.19 10.66 -2.77
CA ARG A 70 -0.28 12.07 -3.19
C ARG A 70 -1.62 12.71 -2.84
N GLU A 71 -2.67 11.91 -2.65
CA GLU A 71 -3.98 12.38 -2.21
C GLU A 71 -4.13 12.42 -0.68
N ARG A 72 -3.08 12.06 0.06
CA ARG A 72 -3.02 12.13 1.51
C ARG A 72 -2.76 13.54 2.06
#